data_AF-A0A1D6ELD6-F1
#
_entry.id   AF-A0A1D6ELD6-F1
#
_cell.length_a   1.000
_cell.length_b   1.000
_cell.length_c   1.000
_cell.angle_alpha   90.00
_cell.angle_beta   90.00
_cell.angle_gamma   90.00
#
_symmetry.space_group_name_H-M   'P 1'
#
loop_
_entity.id
_entity.type
_entity.pdbx_description
1 polymer ?
#
loop_
_entity_poly.entity_id
_entity_poly.type
_entity_poly.pdbx_seq_one_letter_code
_entity_poly.pdbx_strand_id
1 'polypeptide(L)'
;MEGSSYASRSYSELAAAASGGGRTLRVIPLRHPLGSLSTSSTSPWWRAVVGRARGMGPLDWAEAALPCVAWTRNYRWKQDLQADLASGITVGVMLVPQAMSYAKLAGLHPIYGLYTGFVPLFIYAIFGSSRQLAVGPVALVSLLVSNVLGGIVNSSSKLYTELAILLAFMVGILECLMGLLR
;
A
#
# COMPACT_ATOMS: atom_id res chain seq x y z
N MET A 1 25.58 -39.60 -30.17
CA MET A 1 25.91 -39.19 -28.80
C MET A 1 27.18 -38.36 -28.88
N GLU A 2 27.04 -37.06 -29.13
CA GLU A 2 28.17 -36.12 -29.22
C GLU A 2 28.15 -35.21 -28.00
N GLY A 3 29.10 -35.44 -27.09
CA GLY A 3 29.48 -34.48 -26.06
C GLY A 3 30.59 -33.60 -26.61
N SER A 4 30.25 -32.35 -26.94
CA SER A 4 31.25 -31.35 -27.34
C SER A 4 31.61 -30.44 -26.17
N SER A 5 32.89 -30.53 -25.84
CA SER A 5 33.67 -29.81 -24.86
C SER A 5 33.62 -28.28 -25.08
N TYR A 6 33.14 -27.54 -24.08
CA TYR A 6 33.11 -26.07 -24.06
C TYR A 6 34.30 -25.51 -23.28
N ALA A 7 35.45 -25.40 -23.93
CA ALA A 7 36.55 -24.51 -23.61
C ALA A 7 37.46 -24.51 -24.85
N SER A 8 37.86 -23.43 -25.51
CA SER A 8 38.34 -22.16 -24.97
C SER A 8 38.37 -21.19 -26.17
N ARG A 9 37.74 -20.02 -26.09
CA ARG A 9 38.03 -18.92 -27.00
C ARG A 9 38.53 -17.73 -26.19
N SER A 10 39.84 -17.77 -26.01
CA SER A 10 40.79 -16.67 -26.13
C SER A 10 40.33 -15.27 -25.68
N TYR A 11 40.80 -14.93 -24.48
CA TYR A 11 40.91 -13.60 -23.89
C TYR A 11 41.53 -12.51 -24.80
N SER A 12 42.03 -12.86 -26.00
CA SER A 12 42.62 -11.93 -26.96
C SER A 12 41.60 -11.12 -27.77
N GLU A 13 40.37 -11.62 -27.97
CA GLU A 13 39.34 -10.86 -28.71
C GLU A 13 38.69 -9.76 -27.86
N LEU A 14 38.61 -9.95 -26.53
CA LEU A 14 38.08 -8.92 -25.63
C LEU A 14 39.04 -7.74 -25.45
N ALA A 15 40.36 -7.96 -25.59
CA ALA A 15 41.36 -6.90 -25.49
C ALA A 15 41.38 -5.99 -26.74
N ALA A 16 41.06 -6.53 -27.92
CA ALA A 16 41.03 -5.76 -29.17
C ALA A 16 39.78 -4.86 -29.30
N ALA A 17 38.67 -5.21 -28.64
CA ALA A 17 37.45 -4.39 -28.64
C ALA A 17 37.51 -3.16 -27.70
N ALA A 18 38.56 -3.03 -26.89
CA ALA A 18 38.69 -1.98 -25.88
C ALA A 18 39.50 -0.75 -26.35
N SER A 19 39.98 -0.70 -27.61
CA SER A 19 40.78 0.42 -28.12
C SER A 19 39.98 1.51 -28.83
N GLY A 20 38.64 1.54 -28.70
CA GLY A 20 37.78 2.52 -29.37
C GLY A 20 36.68 3.06 -28.46
N GLY A 21 36.85 4.31 -28.00
CA GLY A 21 35.77 5.09 -27.39
C GLY A 21 35.99 5.37 -25.90
N GLY A 22 36.37 6.61 -25.60
CA GLY A 22 36.63 7.11 -24.26
C GLY A 22 35.42 7.07 -23.32
N ARG A 23 35.23 5.93 -22.63
CA ARG A 23 34.52 5.88 -21.36
C ARG A 23 35.53 5.75 -20.24
N THR A 24 35.75 6.85 -19.52
CA THR A 24 36.48 6.88 -18.26
C THR A 24 35.74 6.00 -17.24
N LEU A 25 36.19 4.75 -17.10
CA LEU A 25 35.71 3.87 -16.04
C LEU A 25 36.18 4.45 -14.71
N ARG A 26 35.28 5.15 -14.00
CA ARG A 26 35.48 5.49 -12.58
C ARG A 26 35.39 4.19 -11.78
N VAL A 27 36.55 3.60 -11.52
CA VAL A 27 36.69 2.56 -10.49
C VAL A 27 36.33 3.21 -9.16
N ILE A 28 35.19 2.83 -8.59
CA ILE A 28 34.79 3.24 -7.25
C ILE A 28 35.64 2.42 -6.28
N PRO A 29 36.56 3.01 -5.52
CA PRO A 29 37.29 2.26 -4.50
C PRO A 29 36.28 1.86 -3.43
N LEU A 30 36.08 0.55 -3.25
CA LEU A 30 35.34 -0.01 -2.12
C LEU A 30 36.11 0.35 -0.84
N ARG A 31 35.76 1.47 -0.21
CA ARG A 31 36.16 1.78 1.16
C ARG A 31 35.45 0.78 2.07
N HIS A 32 36.11 -0.32 2.40
CA HIS A 32 35.73 -1.10 3.57
C HIS A 32 36.02 -0.25 4.82
N PRO A 33 35.02 0.05 5.67
CA PRO A 33 35.26 0.70 6.94
C PRO A 33 35.99 -0.29 7.86
N LEU A 34 37.30 -0.18 7.93
CA LEU A 34 38.11 -0.79 8.98
C LEU A 34 37.75 -0.13 10.31
N GLY A 35 37.16 -0.90 11.21
CA GLY A 35 37.25 -0.71 12.66
C GLY A 35 36.79 0.65 13.22
N SER A 36 35.48 0.79 13.42
CA SER A 36 35.04 1.31 14.72
C SER A 36 33.98 0.35 15.24
N LEU A 37 34.36 -0.46 16.22
CA LEU A 37 33.41 -1.21 17.01
C LEU A 37 32.68 -0.19 17.89
N SER A 38 31.80 0.59 17.27
CA SER A 38 30.83 1.39 17.99
C SER A 38 29.81 0.41 18.52
N THR A 39 30.01 -0.02 19.76
CA THR A 39 28.96 -0.61 20.59
C THR A 39 27.83 0.41 20.65
N SER A 40 26.89 0.30 19.71
CA SER A 40 25.64 1.04 19.73
C SER A 40 24.88 0.57 20.96
N SER A 41 25.05 1.31 22.05
CA SER A 41 24.23 1.20 23.25
C SER A 41 22.79 1.18 22.80
N THR A 42 22.20 -0.02 22.82
CA THR A 42 20.87 -0.29 22.29
C THR A 42 19.90 0.22 23.32
N SER A 43 19.76 1.54 23.42
CA SER A 43 18.67 2.12 24.19
C SER A 43 17.39 1.55 23.59
N PRO A 44 16.53 0.88 24.37
CA PRO A 44 15.32 0.32 23.84
C PRO A 44 14.51 1.44 23.18
N TRP A 45 14.10 1.23 21.93
CA TRP A 45 13.34 2.21 21.14
C TRP A 45 12.11 2.73 21.90
N TRP A 46 11.53 1.89 22.79
CA TRP A 46 10.41 2.25 23.65
C TRP A 46 10.74 3.38 24.64
N ARG A 47 11.99 3.54 25.11
CA ARG A 47 12.35 4.66 26.01
C ARG A 47 12.34 5.99 25.28
N ALA A 48 12.72 6.02 24.01
CA ALA A 48 12.63 7.22 23.17
C ALA A 48 11.17 7.56 22.85
N VAL A 49 10.34 6.55 22.59
CA VAL A 49 8.90 6.72 22.35
C VAL A 49 8.16 7.17 23.62
N VAL A 50 8.45 6.56 24.77
CA VAL A 50 7.85 6.92 26.07
C VAL A 50 8.31 8.30 26.54
N GLY A 51 9.55 8.70 26.25
CA GLY A 51 10.05 10.05 26.49
C GLY A 51 9.32 11.11 25.66
N ARG A 52 9.01 10.80 24.39
CA ARG A 52 8.21 11.66 23.51
C ARG A 52 6.76 11.75 24.00
N ALA A 53 6.15 10.62 24.36
CA ALA A 53 4.77 10.56 24.84
C ALA A 53 4.53 11.29 26.18
N ARG A 54 5.54 11.36 27.06
CA ARG A 54 5.43 12.03 28.37
C ARG A 54 5.46 13.56 28.32
N GLY A 55 5.87 14.16 27.20
CA GLY A 55 5.96 15.62 27.03
C GLY A 55 4.98 16.21 26.01
N MET A 56 4.16 15.37 25.37
CA MET A 56 3.25 15.76 24.30
C MET A 56 1.97 16.36 24.89
N GLY A 57 1.64 17.59 24.50
CA GLY A 57 0.39 18.22 24.88
C GLY A 57 -0.83 17.49 24.28
N PRO A 58 -2.05 17.82 24.71
CA PRO A 58 -3.28 17.24 24.13
C PRO A 58 -3.39 17.50 22.63
N LEU A 59 -2.76 18.57 22.12
CA LEU A 59 -2.68 18.90 20.70
C LEU A 59 -1.70 18.00 19.94
N ASP A 60 -0.59 17.59 20.55
CA ASP A 60 0.38 16.68 19.94
C ASP A 60 -0.16 15.24 19.88
N TRP A 61 -0.98 14.86 20.87
CA TRP A 61 -1.75 13.61 20.85
C TRP A 61 -2.84 13.63 19.78
N ALA A 62 -3.50 14.78 19.57
CA ALA A 62 -4.46 14.96 18.50
C ALA A 62 -3.79 14.95 17.11
N GLU A 63 -2.60 15.54 16.96
CA GLU A 63 -1.80 15.45 15.71
C GLU A 63 -1.27 14.03 15.45
N ALA A 64 -0.97 13.25 16.50
CA ALA A 64 -0.59 11.84 16.38
C ALA A 64 -1.78 10.92 16.05
N ALA A 65 -2.97 11.22 16.58
CA ALA A 65 -4.18 10.43 16.36
C ALA A 65 -4.92 10.82 15.06
N LEU A 66 -4.79 12.07 14.61
CA LEU A 66 -5.41 12.60 13.38
C LEU A 66 -4.34 13.31 12.52
N PRO A 67 -3.49 12.55 11.81
CA PRO A 67 -2.52 13.11 10.85
C PRO A 67 -3.18 13.96 9.75
N CYS A 68 -4.50 13.82 9.55
CA CYS A 68 -5.29 14.71 8.69
C CYS A 68 -5.14 16.20 9.09
N VAL A 69 -5.11 16.50 10.39
CA VAL A 69 -5.02 17.88 10.92
C VAL A 69 -3.65 18.50 10.62
N ALA A 70 -2.58 17.71 10.72
CA ALA A 70 -1.22 18.15 10.40
C ALA A 70 -1.09 18.54 8.92
N TRP A 71 -1.73 17.78 8.01
CA TRP A 71 -1.69 18.10 6.58
C TRP A 71 -2.60 19.28 6.20
N THR A 72 -3.79 19.42 6.82
CA THR A 72 -4.67 20.60 6.62
C THR A 72 -4.00 21.91 7.07
N ARG A 73 -3.13 21.88 8.08
CA ARG A 73 -2.46 23.07 8.62
C ARG A 73 -1.38 23.65 7.70
N ASN A 74 -0.76 22.83 6.85
CA ASN A 74 0.21 23.27 5.83
C ASN A 74 -0.42 23.40 4.42
N TYR A 75 -1.76 23.37 4.34
CA TYR A 75 -2.47 23.33 3.07
C TYR A 75 -2.50 24.69 2.37
N ARG A 76 -2.06 24.72 1.11
CA ARG A 76 -2.07 25.95 0.29
C ARG A 76 -3.38 26.02 -0.50
N TRP A 77 -4.46 26.37 0.21
CA TRP A 77 -5.85 26.45 -0.25
C TRP A 77 -6.06 27.07 -1.65
N LYS A 78 -5.25 28.05 -2.04
CA LYS A 78 -5.39 28.74 -3.34
C LYS A 78 -4.87 27.95 -4.54
N GLN A 79 -3.96 27.00 -4.36
CA GLN A 79 -3.32 26.26 -5.46
C GLN A 79 -3.77 24.80 -5.49
N ASP A 80 -3.85 24.17 -4.32
CA ASP A 80 -4.11 22.73 -4.24
C ASP A 80 -5.61 22.41 -4.36
N LEU A 81 -6.50 23.31 -3.94
CA LEU A 81 -7.94 23.04 -3.93
C LEU A 81 -8.52 22.79 -5.33
N GLN A 82 -8.04 23.52 -6.35
CA GLN A 82 -8.51 23.33 -7.73
C GLN A 82 -8.04 21.99 -8.30
N ALA A 83 -6.79 21.60 -8.02
CA ALA A 83 -6.23 20.32 -8.46
C ALA A 83 -6.84 19.13 -7.72
N ASP A 84 -7.05 19.25 -6.40
CA ASP A 84 -7.66 18.22 -5.57
C ASP A 84 -9.16 18.05 -5.89
N LEU A 85 -9.87 19.13 -6.23
CA LEU A 85 -11.27 19.06 -6.68
C LEU A 85 -11.40 18.38 -8.05
N ALA A 86 -10.57 18.77 -9.02
CA ALA A 86 -10.59 18.16 -10.36
C ALA A 86 -10.22 16.67 -10.33
N SER A 87 -9.21 16.31 -9.54
CA SER A 87 -8.81 14.91 -9.35
C SER A 87 -9.85 14.11 -8.57
N GLY A 88 -10.43 14.68 -7.50
CA GLY A 88 -11.50 14.05 -6.71
C GLY A 88 -12.76 13.76 -7.53
N ILE A 89 -13.21 14.70 -8.37
CA ILE A 89 -14.34 14.49 -9.28
C ILE A 89 -14.02 13.37 -10.28
N THR A 90 -12.83 13.40 -10.88
CA THR A 90 -12.40 12.39 -11.86
C THR A 90 -12.38 10.99 -11.25
N VAL A 91 -11.75 10.84 -10.08
CA VAL A 91 -11.68 9.58 -9.33
C VAL A 91 -13.09 9.13 -8.89
N GLY A 92 -13.92 10.05 -8.40
CA GLY A 92 -15.29 9.75 -7.97
C GLY A 92 -16.16 9.24 -9.12
N VAL A 93 -16.09 9.86 -10.29
CA VAL A 93 -16.84 9.42 -11.49
C VAL A 93 -16.38 8.04 -11.95
N MET A 94 -15.08 7.73 -11.87
CA MET A 94 -14.56 6.40 -12.21
C MET A 94 -14.91 5.32 -11.16
N LEU A 95 -15.01 5.71 -9.89
CA LEU A 95 -15.24 4.78 -8.79
C LEU A 95 -16.65 4.17 -8.81
N VAL A 96 -17.66 4.93 -9.25
CA VAL A 96 -19.05 4.46 -9.35
C VAL A 96 -19.17 3.20 -10.24
N PRO A 97 -18.81 3.22 -11.54
CA PRO A 97 -18.90 2.03 -12.37
C PRO A 97 -17.92 0.92 -11.93
N GLN A 98 -16.74 1.28 -11.42
CA GLN A 98 -15.76 0.31 -10.92
C GLN A 98 -16.33 -0.51 -9.75
N ALA A 99 -16.89 0.16 -8.75
CA ALA A 99 -17.47 -0.49 -7.57
C ALA A 99 -18.68 -1.36 -7.94
N MET A 100 -19.53 -0.90 -8.86
CA MET A 100 -20.67 -1.69 -9.35
C MET A 100 -20.23 -2.96 -10.09
N SER A 101 -19.17 -2.87 -10.90
CA SER A 101 -18.60 -4.01 -11.60
C SER A 101 -18.01 -5.04 -10.63
N TYR A 102 -17.28 -4.58 -9.62
CA TYR A 102 -16.65 -5.46 -8.63
C TYR A 102 -17.67 -6.17 -7.74
N ALA A 103 -18.79 -5.52 -7.39
CA ALA A 103 -19.90 -6.21 -6.73
C ALA A 103 -20.50 -7.33 -7.60
N LYS A 104 -20.65 -7.11 -8.91
CA LYS A 104 -21.11 -8.16 -9.82
C LYS A 104 -20.12 -9.32 -9.92
N LEU A 105 -18.82 -9.05 -9.94
CA LEU A 105 -17.78 -10.09 -9.90
C LEU A 105 -17.87 -10.92 -8.60
N ALA A 106 -18.22 -10.27 -7.48
CA ALA A 106 -18.48 -10.91 -6.19
C ALA A 106 -19.85 -11.63 -6.11
N GLY A 107 -20.64 -11.70 -7.20
CA GLY A 107 -21.96 -12.33 -7.17
C GLY A 107 -23.03 -11.56 -6.39
N LEU A 108 -22.78 -10.30 -6.04
CA LEU A 108 -23.66 -9.44 -5.23
C LEU A 108 -24.39 -8.39 -6.09
N HIS A 109 -25.47 -7.83 -5.54
CA HIS A 109 -26.16 -6.71 -6.18
C HIS A 109 -25.26 -5.46 -6.25
N PRO A 110 -25.25 -4.69 -7.35
CA PRO A 110 -24.35 -3.54 -7.53
C PRO A 110 -24.43 -2.47 -6.43
N ILE A 111 -25.58 -2.37 -5.75
CA ILE A 111 -25.78 -1.44 -4.63
C ILE A 111 -24.79 -1.68 -3.48
N TYR A 112 -24.41 -2.95 -3.23
CA TYR A 112 -23.43 -3.29 -2.21
C TYR A 112 -22.03 -2.81 -2.58
N GLY A 113 -21.70 -2.82 -3.88
CA GLY A 113 -20.47 -2.23 -4.40
C GLY A 113 -20.35 -0.76 -4.03
N LEU A 114 -21.43 0.01 -4.23
CA LEU A 114 -21.47 1.44 -3.89
C LEU A 114 -21.26 1.68 -2.39
N TYR A 115 -21.84 0.85 -1.51
CA TYR A 115 -21.59 0.96 -0.07
C TYR A 115 -20.13 0.69 0.29
N THR A 116 -19.54 -0.37 -0.27
CA THR A 116 -18.13 -0.73 -0.03
C THR A 116 -17.14 0.24 -0.68
N GLY A 117 -17.56 0.97 -1.71
CA GLY A 117 -16.78 2.04 -2.32
C GLY A 117 -16.83 3.32 -1.51
N PHE A 118 -18.03 3.79 -1.16
CA PHE A 118 -18.19 5.11 -0.56
C PHE A 118 -17.77 5.16 0.92
N VAL A 119 -18.16 4.17 1.71
CA VAL A 119 -17.99 4.21 3.18
C VAL A 119 -16.51 4.20 3.59
N PRO A 120 -15.64 3.31 3.07
CA PRO A 120 -14.22 3.30 3.41
C PRO A 120 -13.49 4.56 2.94
N LEU A 121 -13.87 5.14 1.79
CA LEU A 121 -13.32 6.42 1.34
C LEU A 121 -13.63 7.54 2.33
N PHE A 122 -14.87 7.61 2.83
CA PHE A 122 -15.27 8.63 3.80
C PHE A 122 -14.56 8.46 5.14
N ILE A 123 -14.44 7.21 5.63
CA ILE A 123 -13.70 6.90 6.87
C ILE A 123 -12.21 7.23 6.69
N TYR A 124 -11.61 6.85 5.56
CA TYR A 124 -10.21 7.14 5.28
C TYR A 124 -9.95 8.64 5.10
N ALA A 125 -10.90 9.43 4.59
CA ALA A 125 -10.77 10.88 4.53
C ALA A 125 -10.68 11.55 5.92
N ILE A 126 -11.28 10.93 6.95
CA ILE A 126 -11.30 11.45 8.34
C ILE A 126 -10.10 10.94 9.16
N PHE A 127 -9.68 9.69 8.93
CA PHE A 127 -8.65 9.02 9.74
C PHE A 127 -7.33 8.75 8.99
N GLY A 128 -7.26 9.09 7.70
CA GLY A 128 -6.14 8.75 6.82
C GLY A 128 -4.91 9.62 7.02
N SER A 129 -3.75 8.98 7.14
CA SER A 129 -2.46 9.67 7.29
C SER A 129 -1.85 10.19 5.99
N SER A 130 -2.32 9.67 4.84
CA SER A 130 -1.77 10.01 3.53
C SER A 130 -2.83 10.54 2.56
N ARG A 131 -2.54 11.71 1.98
CA ARG A 131 -3.40 12.42 1.01
C ARG A 131 -3.63 11.68 -0.31
N GLN A 132 -2.69 10.85 -0.72
CA GLN A 132 -2.68 10.24 -2.06
C GLN A 132 -3.17 8.78 -2.07
N LEU A 133 -3.41 8.20 -0.89
CA LEU A 133 -3.81 6.79 -0.80
C LEU A 133 -5.32 6.69 -0.98
N ALA A 134 -5.75 6.28 -2.17
CA ALA A 134 -7.15 5.92 -2.42
C ALA A 134 -7.37 4.48 -1.98
N VAL A 135 -8.11 4.29 -0.87
CA VAL A 135 -8.60 2.97 -0.44
C VAL A 135 -9.91 2.71 -1.16
N GLY A 136 -10.05 1.60 -1.88
CA GLY A 136 -11.27 1.28 -2.61
C GLY A 136 -11.46 -0.21 -2.83
N PRO A 137 -12.63 -0.63 -3.33
CA PRO A 137 -12.90 -2.02 -3.64
C PRO A 137 -11.97 -2.49 -4.75
N VAL A 138 -11.45 -3.71 -4.61
CA VAL A 138 -10.44 -4.30 -5.51
C VAL A 138 -11.03 -5.55 -6.18
N ALA A 139 -10.87 -5.65 -7.52
CA ALA A 139 -11.39 -6.76 -8.32
C ALA A 139 -10.97 -8.15 -7.79
N LEU A 140 -9.71 -8.28 -7.35
CA LEU A 140 -9.17 -9.53 -6.83
C LEU A 140 -9.91 -10.00 -5.56
N VAL A 141 -10.18 -9.08 -4.63
CA VAL A 141 -10.92 -9.39 -3.40
C VAL A 141 -12.34 -9.83 -3.73
N SER A 142 -12.99 -9.16 -4.68
CA SER A 142 -14.33 -9.55 -5.16
C SER A 142 -14.36 -10.97 -5.74
N LEU A 143 -13.35 -11.36 -6.53
CA LEU A 143 -13.25 -12.72 -7.06
C LEU A 143 -12.99 -13.75 -5.96
N LEU A 144 -12.16 -13.44 -4.97
CA LEU A 144 -11.92 -14.33 -3.83
C LEU A 144 -13.19 -14.56 -3.02
N VAL A 145 -13.95 -13.50 -2.72
CA VAL A 145 -15.25 -13.61 -2.04
C VAL A 145 -16.21 -14.46 -2.87
N SER A 146 -16.29 -14.24 -4.18
CA SER A 146 -17.12 -15.02 -5.10
C SER A 146 -16.76 -16.51 -5.07
N ASN A 147 -15.47 -16.83 -5.11
CA ASN A 147 -14.97 -18.20 -5.09
C ASN A 147 -15.26 -18.90 -3.75
N VAL A 148 -15.07 -18.20 -2.63
CA VAL A 148 -15.34 -18.76 -1.30
C VAL A 148 -16.84 -18.99 -1.09
N LEU A 149 -17.68 -18.02 -1.42
CA LEU A 149 -19.13 -18.15 -1.23
C LEU A 149 -19.77 -19.10 -2.25
N GLY A 150 -19.28 -19.10 -3.50
CA GLY A 150 -19.77 -19.98 -4.56
C GLY A 150 -19.53 -21.46 -4.28
N GLY A 151 -18.52 -21.80 -3.46
CA GLY A 151 -18.31 -23.16 -2.97
C GLY A 151 -19.26 -23.61 -1.85
N ILE A 152 -20.02 -22.67 -1.26
CA ILE A 152 -20.88 -22.92 -0.08
C ILE A 152 -22.37 -22.81 -0.45
N VAL A 153 -22.76 -21.78 -1.21
CA VAL A 153 -24.16 -21.50 -1.53
C VAL A 153 -24.33 -20.92 -2.94
N ASN A 154 -25.47 -21.21 -3.57
CA ASN A 154 -25.83 -20.64 -4.87
C ASN A 154 -26.13 -19.14 -4.76
N SER A 155 -25.60 -18.35 -5.69
CA SER A 155 -25.69 -16.87 -5.73
C SER A 155 -27.10 -16.29 -5.84
N SER A 156 -28.12 -17.11 -6.11
CA SER A 156 -29.53 -16.67 -6.19
C SER A 156 -30.24 -16.59 -4.83
N SER A 157 -29.60 -17.11 -3.77
CA SER A 157 -30.22 -17.21 -2.44
C SER A 157 -29.99 -15.94 -1.62
N LYS A 158 -30.99 -15.49 -0.85
CA LYS A 158 -30.83 -14.39 0.13
C LYS A 158 -29.66 -14.63 1.09
N LEU A 159 -29.45 -15.90 1.45
CA LEU A 159 -28.33 -16.39 2.26
C LEU A 159 -26.94 -15.98 1.73
N TYR A 160 -26.78 -15.80 0.41
CA TYR A 160 -25.49 -15.41 -0.17
C TYR A 160 -25.04 -14.03 0.34
N THR A 161 -25.97 -13.07 0.40
CA THR A 161 -25.69 -11.72 0.89
C THR A 161 -25.37 -11.71 2.39
N GLU A 162 -26.12 -12.49 3.18
CA GLU A 162 -25.91 -12.58 4.63
C GLU A 162 -24.52 -13.16 4.95
N LEU A 163 -24.13 -14.23 4.25
CA LEU A 163 -22.78 -14.82 4.38
C LEU A 163 -21.68 -13.85 3.96
N ALA A 164 -21.90 -13.05 2.90
CA ALA A 164 -20.94 -12.04 2.46
C ALA A 164 -20.71 -10.97 3.54
N ILE A 165 -21.78 -10.51 4.20
CA ILE A 165 -21.71 -9.52 5.28
C ILE A 165 -20.99 -10.10 6.51
N LEU A 166 -21.31 -11.35 6.89
CA LEU A 166 -20.62 -12.04 8.00
C LEU A 166 -19.14 -12.27 7.71
N LEU A 167 -18.79 -12.64 6.48
CA LEU A 167 -17.41 -12.80 6.05
C LEU A 167 -16.66 -11.46 6.14
N ALA A 168 -17.24 -10.39 5.61
CA ALA A 168 -16.66 -9.05 5.70
C ALA A 168 -16.47 -8.59 7.15
N PHE A 169 -17.44 -8.90 8.03
CA PHE A 169 -17.35 -8.60 9.45
C PHE A 169 -16.20 -9.35 10.15
N MET A 170 -16.04 -10.65 9.86
CA MET A 170 -14.92 -11.45 10.38
C MET A 170 -13.56 -10.92 9.89
N VAL A 171 -13.45 -10.55 8.62
CA VAL A 171 -12.24 -9.93 8.06
C VAL A 171 -11.92 -8.61 8.79
N GLY A 172 -12.92 -7.76 9.01
CA GLY A 172 -12.74 -6.50 9.74
C GLY A 172 -12.25 -6.67 11.18
N ILE A 173 -12.74 -7.70 11.89
CA ILE A 173 -12.25 -8.04 13.24
C ILE A 173 -10.78 -8.46 13.18
N LEU A 174 -10.41 -9.30 12.22
CA LEU A 174 -9.02 -9.76 12.05
C LEU A 174 -8.08 -8.60 11.71
N GLU A 175 -8.48 -7.70 10.83
CA GLU A 175 -7.72 -6.49 10.50
C GLU A 175 -7.57 -5.57 11.70
N CYS A 176 -8.64 -5.37 12.48
CA CYS A 176 -8.60 -4.58 13.70
C CYS A 176 -7.64 -5.19 14.75
N LEU A 177 -7.68 -6.51 14.92
CA LEU A 177 -6.80 -7.23 15.85
C LEU A 177 -5.33 -7.13 15.43
N MET A 178 -5.03 -7.34 14.14
CA MET A 178 -3.66 -7.16 13.63
C MET A 178 -3.18 -5.72 13.76
N GLY A 179 -4.08 -4.74 13.57
CA GLY A 179 -3.79 -3.33 13.80
C GLY A 179 -3.46 -3.02 15.26
N LEU A 180 -4.12 -3.67 16.22
CA LEU A 180 -3.87 -3.48 17.66
C LEU A 180 -2.59 -4.16 18.15
N LEU A 181 -2.19 -5.27 17.52
CA LEU A 181 -0.98 -6.02 17.88
C LEU A 181 0.31 -5.42 17.29
N ARG A 182 0.20 -4.36 16.48
CA ARG A 182 1.30 -3.66 15.83
C ARG A 182 1.77 -2.45 16.64
#